data_AF-A0A366HSN8-F1
#
_entry.id   AF-A0A366HSN8-F1
#
_cell.length_a   1.000
_cell.length_b   1.000
_cell.length_c   1.000
_cell.angle_alpha   90.00
_cell.angle_beta   90.00
_cell.angle_gamma   90.00
#
_symmetry.space_group_name_H-M   'P 1'
#
loop_
_entity.id
_entity.type
_entity.pdbx_description
1 polymer ?
#
loop_
_entity_poly.entity_id
_entity_poly.type
_entity_poly.pdbx_seq_one_letter_code
_entity_poly.pdbx_strand_id
1 'polypeptide(L)'
;MKIAAACTLLFLFCAAPFAVADQPAPEFRHVTTAQGGRCFFKMIPEKWHYENNRPVKEKEAWGVAYELDENGEFVELWRTEGWYASEVFLSDDGRYLVRMGVWPTISEKFDDVAVAFYDRGKLLKSYEVRDLVKQPHRIEFSASHYEWRPEQQTVPNGISTELFPGSFLQSDYLQGDYFHLVMIDKTAYRFDLATGNILATETDPGARSRREIWDAERKAEQERGEALYRTWPRRAVYEQHFTASEISADDWYTSGVWFHGTNWDANLTPKKDYGRDSMVEAVFPLSKKGDIEVTITPQEIEEAFSSVLRHPFVAERFKHGATGIRLRITGDRLHWNTPELEKWLKQTRGAAPKEAELRHWAQAIIDEKEQLTHPEVPQDPFSLPPASFRSSFTSFYLNAKTGELLYEDESAPFPYPTVLLDAKGTRIASSADKKHAE
;
A
#
# COMPACT_ATOMS: atom_id res chain seq x y z
N MET A 1 -14.75 -29.92 -40.92
CA MET A 1 -13.46 -29.21 -40.69
C MET A 1 -13.78 -27.80 -40.22
N LYS A 2 -13.18 -27.37 -39.10
CA LYS A 2 -13.25 -26.04 -38.46
C LYS A 2 -14.46 -25.75 -37.55
N ILE A 3 -14.59 -26.56 -36.48
CA ILE A 3 -15.14 -26.11 -35.19
C ILE A 3 -13.91 -25.73 -34.36
N ALA A 4 -13.57 -24.45 -34.27
CA ALA A 4 -12.52 -23.93 -33.37
C ALA A 4 -12.41 -22.41 -33.52
N ALA A 5 -13.33 -21.65 -32.90
CA ALA A 5 -13.12 -20.21 -32.68
C ALA A 5 -14.09 -19.59 -31.65
N ALA A 6 -14.80 -20.39 -30.82
CA ALA A 6 -15.90 -19.90 -29.99
C ALA A 6 -15.71 -20.11 -28.47
N CYS A 7 -14.50 -20.41 -27.99
CA CYS A 7 -14.24 -20.69 -26.58
C CYS A 7 -13.15 -19.83 -25.93
N THR A 8 -12.60 -18.84 -26.62
CA THR A 8 -11.43 -18.11 -26.14
C THR A 8 -11.74 -16.78 -25.44
N LEU A 9 -13.01 -16.33 -25.38
CA LEU A 9 -13.35 -14.99 -24.87
C LEU A 9 -14.13 -14.96 -23.54
N LEU A 10 -14.39 -16.11 -22.91
CA LEU A 10 -15.16 -16.21 -21.65
C LEU A 10 -14.26 -16.29 -20.39
N PHE A 11 -12.94 -16.17 -20.52
CA PHE A 11 -12.00 -16.48 -19.43
C PHE A 11 -11.29 -15.27 -18.83
N LEU A 12 -11.55 -14.05 -19.29
CA LEU A 12 -10.68 -12.91 -18.96
C LEU A 12 -11.18 -11.94 -17.89
N PHE A 13 -12.40 -12.10 -17.37
CA PHE A 13 -13.00 -11.06 -16.53
C PHE A 13 -13.92 -11.65 -15.46
N CYS A 14 -13.36 -12.38 -14.49
CA CYS A 14 -13.89 -12.54 -13.12
C CYS A 14 -12.80 -12.23 -12.08
N ALA A 15 -11.75 -11.52 -12.49
CA ALA A 15 -10.66 -11.07 -11.64
C ALA A 15 -10.88 -9.60 -11.30
N ALA A 16 -11.88 -9.30 -10.46
CA ALA A 16 -11.56 -8.31 -9.43
C ALA A 16 -10.35 -8.93 -8.72
N PRO A 17 -9.18 -8.29 -8.66
CA PRO A 17 -8.13 -8.80 -7.81
C PRO A 17 -8.78 -8.85 -6.43
N PHE A 18 -9.12 -10.05 -5.98
CA PHE A 18 -9.12 -10.30 -4.54
C PHE A 18 -7.78 -9.71 -4.14
N ALA A 19 -7.80 -8.64 -3.35
CA ALA A 19 -6.61 -8.19 -2.68
C ALA A 19 -6.21 -9.42 -1.86
N VAL A 20 -5.35 -10.26 -2.45
CA VAL A 20 -4.80 -11.42 -1.79
C VAL A 20 -3.96 -10.75 -0.73
N ALA A 21 -4.52 -10.64 0.48
CA ALA A 21 -3.81 -10.11 1.62
C ALA A 21 -2.43 -10.77 1.61
N ASP A 22 -1.38 -9.95 1.76
CA ASP A 22 0.00 -10.38 1.58
C ASP A 22 0.19 -11.70 2.31
N GLN A 23 0.33 -12.79 1.56
CA GLN A 23 0.55 -14.09 2.14
C GLN A 23 1.96 -14.08 2.73
N PRO A 24 2.18 -14.76 3.88
CA PRO A 24 3.52 -14.96 4.39
C PRO A 24 4.42 -15.46 3.26
N ALA A 25 5.57 -14.81 3.07
CA ALA A 25 6.51 -15.23 2.04
C ALA A 25 6.84 -16.71 2.26
N PRO A 26 6.84 -17.55 1.21
CA PRO A 26 7.10 -18.97 1.38
C PRO A 26 8.49 -19.18 1.97
N GLU A 27 8.61 -20.12 2.90
CA GLU A 27 9.90 -20.43 3.52
C GLU A 27 10.89 -20.94 2.46
N PHE A 28 12.09 -20.36 2.42
CA PHE A 28 13.14 -20.77 1.50
C PHE A 28 14.44 -21.14 2.25
N ARG A 29 15.27 -21.94 1.59
CA ARG A 29 16.60 -22.28 2.11
C ARG A 29 17.46 -21.03 2.10
N HIS A 30 18.11 -20.72 3.21
CA HIS A 30 19.07 -19.63 3.28
C HIS A 30 20.29 -20.02 4.13
N VAL A 31 21.36 -19.25 3.94
CA VAL A 31 22.62 -19.38 4.68
C VAL A 31 22.96 -18.04 5.28
N THR A 32 23.26 -18.03 6.58
CA THR A 32 23.77 -16.87 7.31
C THR A 32 25.23 -17.14 7.66
N THR A 33 26.13 -16.24 7.27
CA THR A 33 27.54 -16.30 7.65
C THR A 33 27.76 -15.46 8.90
N ALA A 34 28.59 -15.93 9.84
CA ALA A 34 29.07 -15.11 10.95
C ALA A 34 29.93 -13.94 10.42
N GLN A 35 30.08 -12.87 11.19
CA GLN A 35 30.78 -11.65 10.75
C GLN A 35 32.23 -11.92 10.36
N GLY A 36 32.92 -12.79 11.12
CA GLY A 36 34.28 -13.24 10.87
C GLY A 36 34.43 -14.19 9.68
N GLY A 37 33.34 -14.64 9.05
CA GLY A 37 33.36 -15.41 7.81
C GLY A 37 33.73 -16.90 7.94
N ARG A 38 34.25 -17.34 9.10
CA ARG A 38 34.68 -18.73 9.33
C ARG A 38 33.54 -19.71 9.59
N CYS A 39 32.47 -19.23 10.19
CA CYS A 39 31.30 -20.04 10.54
C CYS A 39 30.09 -19.61 9.70
N PHE A 40 29.21 -20.56 9.37
CA PHE A 40 27.93 -20.26 8.73
C PHE A 40 26.84 -21.22 9.20
N PHE A 41 25.59 -20.77 9.13
CA PHE A 41 24.41 -21.53 9.50
C PHE A 41 23.49 -21.67 8.29
N LYS A 42 23.13 -22.92 7.96
CA LYS A 42 22.24 -23.25 6.84
C LYS A 42 20.88 -23.67 7.38
N MET A 43 19.83 -22.96 7.01
CA MET A 43 18.45 -23.27 7.39
C MET A 43 17.70 -23.91 6.22
N ILE A 44 16.97 -24.98 6.51
CA ILE A 44 16.17 -25.74 5.55
C ILE A 44 14.71 -25.69 6.01
N PRO A 45 13.79 -25.20 5.15
CA PRO A 45 12.39 -25.07 5.50
C PRO A 45 11.71 -26.42 5.61
N GLU A 46 10.48 -26.41 6.11
CA GLU A 46 9.64 -27.61 6.16
C GLU A 46 9.39 -28.14 4.75
N LYS A 47 9.32 -29.47 4.63
CA LYS A 47 8.93 -30.12 3.37
C LYS A 47 7.49 -30.61 3.51
N TRP A 48 6.65 -30.16 2.59
CA TRP A 48 5.23 -30.51 2.54
C TRP A 48 4.93 -31.26 1.25
N HIS A 49 4.01 -32.21 1.31
CA HIS A 49 3.35 -32.82 0.15
C HIS A 49 1.83 -32.81 0.36
N TYR A 50 1.07 -33.12 -0.69
CA TYR A 50 -0.39 -33.17 -0.60
C TYR A 50 -0.89 -34.61 -0.66
N GLU A 51 -1.68 -35.02 0.32
CA GLU A 51 -2.45 -36.26 0.31
C GLU A 51 -3.94 -35.93 0.43
N ASN A 52 -4.75 -36.34 -0.55
CA ASN A 52 -6.19 -36.08 -0.56
C ASN A 52 -6.55 -34.57 -0.40
N ASN A 53 -5.84 -33.69 -1.12
CA ASN A 53 -5.97 -32.23 -1.03
C ASN A 53 -5.71 -31.63 0.37
N ARG A 54 -4.99 -32.35 1.25
CA ARG A 54 -4.52 -31.82 2.54
C ARG A 54 -2.99 -31.75 2.53
N PRO A 55 -2.39 -30.64 3.00
CA PRO A 55 -0.95 -30.58 3.18
C PRO A 55 -0.55 -31.53 4.33
N VAL A 56 0.41 -32.41 4.05
CA VAL A 56 1.02 -33.33 5.00
C VAL A 56 2.49 -32.95 5.13
N LYS A 57 2.96 -32.76 6.35
CA LYS A 57 4.36 -32.42 6.62
C LYS A 57 5.21 -33.68 6.46
N GLU A 58 6.13 -33.69 5.50
CA GLU A 58 7.08 -34.78 5.26
C GLU A 58 8.32 -34.63 6.14
N LYS A 59 8.78 -33.39 6.34
CA LYS A 59 9.99 -33.09 7.11
C LYS A 59 9.86 -31.76 7.83
N GLU A 60 10.21 -31.75 9.12
CA GLU A 60 10.35 -30.54 9.92
C GLU A 60 11.47 -29.64 9.39
N ALA A 61 11.35 -28.34 9.64
CA ALA A 61 12.43 -27.40 9.39
C ALA A 61 13.62 -27.73 10.31
N TRP A 62 14.83 -27.56 9.78
CA TRP A 62 16.07 -27.82 10.50
C TRP A 62 17.19 -26.93 10.00
N GLY A 63 18.15 -26.66 10.87
CA GLY A 63 19.35 -25.91 10.52
C GLY A 63 20.62 -26.53 11.08
N VAL A 64 21.75 -26.25 10.41
CA VAL A 64 23.08 -26.75 10.80
C VAL A 64 24.10 -25.62 10.75
N ALA A 65 24.89 -25.52 11.80
CA ALA A 65 26.07 -24.67 11.85
C ALA A 65 27.30 -25.45 11.38
N TYR A 66 28.13 -24.79 10.58
CA TYR A 66 29.38 -25.29 10.04
C TYR A 66 30.52 -24.32 10.35
N GLU A 67 31.72 -24.84 10.53
CA GLU A 67 32.98 -24.11 10.43
C GLU A 67 33.70 -24.51 9.14
N LEU A 68 34.41 -23.56 8.53
CA LEU A 68 35.40 -23.84 7.48
C LEU A 68 36.73 -24.21 8.12
N ASP A 69 37.21 -25.44 7.89
CA ASP A 69 38.53 -25.85 8.35
C ASP A 69 39.67 -25.22 7.51
N GLU A 70 40.91 -25.53 7.85
CA GLU A 70 42.10 -25.01 7.16
C GLU A 70 42.18 -25.42 5.67
N ASN A 71 41.46 -26.49 5.27
CA ASN A 71 41.38 -26.96 3.89
C ASN A 71 40.17 -26.39 3.14
N GLY A 72 39.32 -25.60 3.80
CA GLY A 72 38.06 -25.10 3.27
C GLY A 72 36.92 -26.13 3.28
N GLU A 73 37.09 -27.25 3.99
CA GLU A 73 36.06 -28.27 4.15
C GLU A 73 35.06 -27.86 5.24
N PHE A 74 33.81 -28.32 5.09
CA PHE A 74 32.73 -27.96 6.00
C PHE A 74 32.69 -28.93 7.18
N VAL A 75 32.98 -28.44 8.38
CA VAL A 75 32.90 -29.20 9.63
C VAL A 75 31.59 -28.86 10.32
N GLU A 76 30.67 -29.83 10.44
CA GLU A 76 29.42 -29.66 11.18
C GLU A 76 29.72 -29.43 12.68
N LEU A 77 29.27 -28.29 13.21
CA LEU A 77 29.40 -27.94 14.63
C LEU A 77 28.24 -28.49 15.44
N TRP A 78 27.00 -28.22 14.98
CA TRP A 78 25.76 -28.64 15.65
C TRP A 78 24.55 -28.43 14.74
N ARG A 79 23.40 -28.97 15.16
CA ARG A 79 22.12 -28.95 14.45
C ARG A 79 20.97 -28.57 15.37
N THR A 80 19.92 -27.99 14.80
CA THR A 80 18.64 -27.70 15.46
C THR A 80 17.48 -28.08 14.53
N GLU A 81 16.30 -28.35 15.10
CA GLU A 81 15.11 -28.81 14.37
C GLU A 81 13.81 -28.31 15.02
N GLY A 82 12.70 -28.41 14.29
CA GLY A 82 11.36 -28.08 14.78
C GLY A 82 11.00 -26.60 14.68
N TRP A 83 11.79 -25.82 13.95
CA TRP A 83 11.49 -24.41 13.70
C TRP A 83 12.17 -23.85 12.45
N TYR A 84 11.56 -22.80 11.90
CA TYR A 84 12.09 -21.97 10.83
C TYR A 84 12.18 -20.50 11.26
N ALA A 85 13.12 -19.76 10.68
CA ALA A 85 13.24 -18.31 10.78
C ALA A 85 13.93 -17.80 9.52
N SER A 86 13.45 -16.69 8.94
CA SER A 86 14.08 -16.07 7.77
C SER A 86 15.33 -15.24 8.12
N GLU A 87 15.52 -14.95 9.41
CA GLU A 87 16.59 -14.11 9.91
C GLU A 87 17.18 -14.69 11.20
N VAL A 88 18.48 -14.93 11.17
CA VAL A 88 19.26 -15.44 12.29
C VAL A 88 20.62 -14.74 12.31
N PHE A 89 21.29 -14.75 13.45
CA PHE A 89 22.63 -14.20 13.67
C PHE A 89 23.48 -15.26 14.34
N LEU A 90 24.69 -15.50 13.82
CA LEU A 90 25.62 -16.52 14.29
C LEU A 90 26.85 -15.83 14.88
N SER A 91 27.28 -16.25 16.07
CA SER A 91 28.55 -15.77 16.66
C SER A 91 29.74 -16.23 15.82
N ASP A 92 30.86 -15.51 15.91
CA ASP A 92 32.06 -15.79 15.10
C ASP A 92 32.69 -17.16 15.37
N ASP A 93 32.55 -17.67 16.60
CA ASP A 93 32.96 -19.02 17.00
C ASP A 93 31.93 -20.11 16.62
N GLY A 94 30.81 -19.72 16.00
CA GLY A 94 29.72 -20.61 15.61
C GLY A 94 28.98 -21.23 16.79
N ARG A 95 29.25 -20.85 18.04
CA ARG A 95 28.68 -21.46 19.24
C ARG A 95 27.25 -20.99 19.51
N TYR A 96 27.01 -19.69 19.39
CA TYR A 96 25.73 -19.07 19.72
C TYR A 96 24.96 -18.70 18.46
N LEU A 97 23.65 -18.91 18.51
CA LEU A 97 22.73 -18.48 17.47
C LEU A 97 21.62 -17.65 18.09
N VAL A 98 21.34 -16.49 17.50
CA VAL A 98 20.15 -15.71 17.77
C VAL A 98 19.20 -15.86 16.60
N ARG A 99 17.96 -16.22 16.89
CA ARG A 99 16.89 -16.36 15.92
C ARG A 99 15.90 -15.22 16.09
N MET A 100 15.51 -14.59 15.00
CA MET A 100 14.36 -13.70 14.99
C MET A 100 13.06 -14.49 14.85
N GLY A 101 11.98 -13.90 15.35
CA GLY A 101 10.61 -14.36 15.11
C GLY A 101 10.32 -14.65 13.65
N VAL A 102 9.36 -15.55 13.42
CA VAL A 102 8.76 -15.70 12.09
C VAL A 102 7.90 -14.46 11.77
N TRP A 103 7.38 -14.42 10.55
CA TRP A 103 6.38 -13.43 10.15
C TRP A 103 5.22 -13.41 11.18
N PRO A 104 5.03 -12.31 11.92
CA PRO A 104 4.05 -12.26 13.00
C PRO A 104 2.64 -12.47 12.45
N THR A 105 1.88 -13.34 13.09
CA THR A 105 0.48 -13.56 12.73
C THR A 105 -0.41 -12.53 13.44
N ILE A 106 -1.61 -12.24 12.93
CA ILE A 106 -2.52 -11.32 13.63
C ILE A 106 -2.97 -12.00 14.93
N SER A 107 -2.26 -11.71 16.03
CA SER A 107 -2.57 -12.13 17.40
C SER A 107 -2.70 -10.89 18.27
N GLU A 108 -3.88 -10.69 18.86
CA GLU A 108 -4.12 -9.59 19.82
C GLU A 108 -3.26 -9.72 21.08
N LYS A 109 -2.69 -10.90 21.33
CA LYS A 109 -1.86 -11.17 22.51
C LYS A 109 -0.39 -10.87 22.27
N PHE A 110 0.03 -10.66 21.01
CA PHE A 110 1.43 -10.50 20.63
C PHE A 110 2.33 -11.60 21.22
N ASP A 111 1.85 -12.84 21.17
CA ASP A 111 2.50 -14.04 21.70
C ASP A 111 3.43 -14.73 20.67
N ASP A 112 3.60 -14.15 19.48
CA ASP A 112 4.64 -14.56 18.55
C ASP A 112 6.04 -14.32 19.17
N VAL A 113 6.96 -15.26 18.93
CA VAL A 113 8.37 -15.13 19.34
C VAL A 113 8.98 -13.92 18.65
N ALA A 114 9.56 -12.99 19.41
CA ALA A 114 10.35 -11.89 18.86
C ALA A 114 11.80 -12.30 18.61
N VAL A 115 12.41 -12.94 19.62
CA VAL A 115 13.82 -13.37 19.58
C VAL A 115 14.04 -14.61 20.46
N ALA A 116 14.91 -15.51 20.01
CA ALA A 116 15.32 -16.69 20.76
C ALA A 116 16.85 -16.93 20.67
N PHE A 117 17.44 -17.39 21.77
CA PHE A 117 18.89 -17.57 21.94
C PHE A 117 19.22 -19.05 22.08
N TYR A 118 20.29 -19.51 21.44
CA TYR A 118 20.72 -20.90 21.44
C TYR A 118 22.23 -21.02 21.72
N ASP A 119 22.65 -22.02 22.51
CA ASP A 119 24.05 -22.49 22.63
C ASP A 119 24.14 -23.88 21.99
N ARG A 120 24.91 -24.00 20.90
CA ARG A 120 25.12 -25.24 20.15
C ARG A 120 23.82 -25.96 19.80
N GLY A 121 22.86 -25.20 19.26
CA GLY A 121 21.55 -25.70 18.83
C GLY A 121 20.53 -25.92 19.94
N LYS A 122 20.89 -25.72 21.22
CA LYS A 122 19.97 -25.86 22.36
C LYS A 122 19.42 -24.50 22.78
N LEU A 123 18.10 -24.40 22.91
CA LEU A 123 17.41 -23.18 23.35
C LEU A 123 17.87 -22.80 24.77
N LEU A 124 18.32 -21.56 24.92
CA LEU A 124 18.66 -20.92 26.19
C LEU A 124 17.49 -20.12 26.75
N LYS A 125 16.93 -19.24 25.91
CA LYS A 125 15.87 -18.30 26.27
C LYS A 125 15.11 -17.86 25.03
N SER A 126 13.82 -17.56 25.18
CA SER A 126 13.00 -16.91 24.16
C SER A 126 12.21 -15.77 24.79
N TYR A 127 11.94 -14.74 23.99
CA TYR A 127 11.05 -13.64 24.33
C TYR A 127 9.99 -13.50 23.25
N GLU A 128 8.75 -13.33 23.68
CA GLU A 128 7.63 -12.98 22.82
C GLU A 128 7.59 -11.46 22.57
N VAL A 129 6.86 -11.02 21.55
CA VAL A 129 6.73 -9.58 21.25
C VAL A 129 6.18 -8.82 22.47
N ARG A 130 5.18 -9.36 23.16
CA ARG A 130 4.60 -8.75 24.37
C ARG A 130 5.59 -8.58 25.54
N ASP A 131 6.66 -9.39 25.59
CA ASP A 131 7.67 -9.27 26.65
C ASP A 131 8.55 -8.03 26.42
N LEU A 132 8.77 -7.70 25.14
CA LEU A 132 9.76 -6.70 24.71
C LEU A 132 9.13 -5.35 24.32
N VAL A 133 7.89 -5.31 23.81
CA VAL A 133 7.22 -4.03 23.50
C VAL A 133 6.66 -3.40 24.77
N LYS A 134 7.15 -2.21 25.13
CA LYS A 134 6.70 -1.40 26.28
C LYS A 134 5.53 -0.49 25.96
N GLN A 135 5.32 -0.14 24.68
CA GLN A 135 4.19 0.69 24.23
C GLN A 135 3.40 -0.02 23.12
N PRO A 136 2.49 -0.97 23.47
CA PRO A 136 1.78 -1.79 22.48
C PRO A 136 0.97 -1.00 21.46
N HIS A 137 0.48 0.20 21.80
CA HIS A 137 -0.24 1.09 20.88
C HIS A 137 0.62 1.61 19.71
N ARG A 138 1.94 1.42 19.75
CA ARG A 138 2.85 1.74 18.65
C ARG A 138 3.01 0.61 17.65
N ILE A 139 2.54 -0.60 17.96
CA ILE A 139 2.50 -1.71 16.99
C ILE A 139 1.59 -1.30 15.83
N GLU A 140 2.05 -1.57 14.62
CA GLU A 140 1.34 -1.23 13.39
C GLU A 140 0.72 -2.48 12.81
N PHE A 141 -0.51 -2.36 12.31
CA PHE A 141 -1.22 -3.49 11.72
C PHE A 141 -1.35 -3.27 10.22
N SER A 142 -1.09 -4.32 9.46
CA SER A 142 -1.46 -4.43 8.06
C SER A 142 -2.69 -5.32 7.92
N ALA A 143 -3.10 -5.60 6.67
CA ALA A 143 -4.19 -6.53 6.41
C ALA A 143 -3.88 -7.99 6.79
N SER A 144 -2.60 -8.38 6.94
CA SER A 144 -2.21 -9.78 7.16
C SER A 144 -1.28 -10.02 8.36
N HIS A 145 -0.70 -8.99 8.95
CA HIS A 145 0.27 -9.10 10.03
C HIS A 145 0.36 -7.81 10.84
N TYR A 146 1.19 -7.82 11.88
CA TYR A 146 1.59 -6.61 12.61
C TYR A 146 3.10 -6.40 12.53
N GLU A 147 3.54 -5.15 12.60
CA GLU A 147 4.95 -4.79 12.64
C GLU A 147 5.34 -4.39 14.06
N TRP A 148 6.35 -5.06 14.60
CA TRP A 148 6.89 -4.80 15.94
C TRP A 148 8.34 -4.35 15.92
N ARG A 149 8.99 -4.39 14.75
CA ARG A 149 10.31 -3.81 14.50
C ARG A 149 10.16 -2.44 13.85
N PRO A 150 11.06 -1.50 14.11
CA PRO A 150 11.08 -0.25 13.36
C PRO A 150 11.59 -0.50 11.93
N GLU A 151 11.20 0.36 10.99
CA GLU A 151 11.68 0.34 9.60
C GLU A 151 13.06 1.01 9.49
N GLN A 152 13.31 2.03 10.32
CA GLN A 152 14.61 2.70 10.45
C GLN A 152 15.06 2.64 11.91
N GLN A 153 16.37 2.51 12.16
CA GLN A 153 16.97 2.51 13.50
C GLN A 153 18.41 3.03 13.43
N THR A 154 18.94 3.57 14.53
CA THR A 154 20.31 4.10 14.60
C THR A 154 21.32 2.97 14.64
N VAL A 155 21.01 1.91 15.39
CA VAL A 155 21.89 0.76 15.59
C VAL A 155 21.20 -0.47 15.00
N PRO A 156 21.81 -1.15 14.02
CA PRO A 156 21.27 -2.37 13.46
C PRO A 156 21.09 -3.47 14.51
N ASN A 157 20.03 -4.27 14.36
CA ASN A 157 19.88 -5.52 15.12
C ASN A 157 21.02 -6.47 14.74
N GLY A 158 21.59 -7.17 15.73
CA GLY A 158 22.69 -8.08 15.45
C GLY A 158 23.58 -8.39 16.63
N ILE A 159 24.50 -9.32 16.41
CA ILE A 159 25.61 -9.60 17.35
C ILE A 159 26.65 -8.49 17.17
N SER A 160 27.12 -7.92 18.27
CA SER A 160 28.20 -6.94 18.27
C SER A 160 29.21 -7.24 19.38
N THR A 161 30.48 -6.98 19.07
CA THR A 161 31.60 -6.97 20.01
C THR A 161 32.04 -5.54 20.36
N GLU A 162 31.65 -4.56 19.55
CA GLU A 162 32.02 -3.17 19.71
C GLU A 162 30.95 -2.43 20.52
N LEU A 163 31.40 -1.59 21.45
CA LEU A 163 30.52 -0.58 22.04
C LEU A 163 30.27 0.48 20.97
N PHE A 164 29.03 0.61 20.48
CA PHE A 164 28.68 1.61 19.48
C PHE A 164 29.08 3.01 19.96
N PRO A 165 29.81 3.81 19.15
CA PRO A 165 30.15 5.18 19.50
C PRO A 165 28.87 5.99 19.68
N GLY A 166 28.59 6.42 20.91
CA GLY A 166 27.33 7.06 21.30
C GLY A 166 26.46 6.24 22.27
N SER A 167 26.83 4.99 22.58
CA SER A 167 26.29 4.28 23.74
C SER A 167 26.56 5.13 24.99
N PHE A 168 25.48 5.61 25.62
CA PHE A 168 25.53 6.50 26.79
C PHE A 168 26.18 5.86 28.03
N LEU A 169 26.47 4.57 28.01
CA LEU A 169 27.18 3.86 29.06
C LEU A 169 28.69 3.95 28.84
N GLN A 170 29.34 4.78 29.67
CA GLN A 170 30.79 4.81 29.85
C GLN A 170 31.27 3.50 30.52
N SER A 171 32.20 2.85 29.81
CA SER A 171 33.42 2.18 30.28
C SER A 171 33.46 0.88 31.10
N ASP A 172 32.40 0.36 31.71
CA ASP A 172 32.63 -0.72 32.71
C ASP A 172 32.18 -2.14 32.32
N TYR A 173 31.54 -2.30 31.16
CA TYR A 173 31.22 -3.64 30.64
C TYR A 173 32.38 -4.17 29.79
N LEU A 174 33.04 -5.19 30.33
CA LEU A 174 34.07 -6.00 29.68
C LEU A 174 33.62 -6.44 28.28
N GLN A 175 34.56 -6.41 27.33
CA GLN A 175 34.46 -7.02 26.01
C GLN A 175 33.75 -8.38 26.11
N GLY A 176 32.57 -8.48 25.51
CA GLY A 176 31.79 -9.70 25.46
C GLY A 176 30.71 -9.57 24.39
N ASP A 177 30.45 -10.67 23.69
CA ASP A 177 29.48 -10.69 22.60
C ASP A 177 28.07 -10.49 23.17
N TYR A 178 27.37 -9.48 22.67
CA TYR A 178 25.97 -9.21 23.01
C TYR A 178 25.12 -9.15 21.75
N PHE A 179 23.82 -9.36 21.90
CA PHE A 179 22.84 -9.11 20.84
C PHE A 179 22.11 -7.80 21.07
N HIS A 180 22.05 -6.95 20.05
CA HIS A 180 21.26 -5.73 20.04
C HIS A 180 19.92 -5.94 19.32
N LEU A 181 18.84 -5.44 19.91
CA LEU A 181 17.50 -5.47 19.32
C LEU A 181 16.75 -4.16 19.58
N VAL A 182 16.21 -3.53 18.55
CA VAL A 182 15.33 -2.38 18.66
C VAL A 182 13.89 -2.76 18.31
N MET A 183 12.97 -2.29 19.15
CA MET A 183 11.53 -2.47 18.99
C MET A 183 10.90 -1.23 18.35
N ILE A 184 9.71 -1.40 17.73
CA ILE A 184 8.96 -0.32 17.06
C ILE A 184 8.62 0.84 18.00
N ASP A 185 8.54 0.57 19.30
CA ASP A 185 8.30 1.61 20.31
C ASP A 185 9.56 2.37 20.74
N LYS A 186 10.68 2.15 20.04
CA LYS A 186 12.01 2.73 20.29
C LYS A 186 12.74 2.14 21.48
N THR A 187 12.18 1.12 22.15
CA THR A 187 12.91 0.40 23.19
C THR A 187 14.03 -0.40 22.55
N ALA A 188 15.25 -0.21 23.03
CA ALA A 188 16.40 -0.97 22.59
C ALA A 188 16.87 -1.91 23.71
N TYR A 189 17.21 -3.14 23.36
CA TYR A 189 17.68 -4.16 24.29
C TYR A 189 19.09 -4.59 23.94
N ARG A 190 19.88 -4.86 24.97
CA ARG A 190 21.11 -5.63 24.86
C ARG A 190 20.93 -6.94 25.59
N PHE A 191 21.22 -8.05 24.93
CA PHE A 191 21.12 -9.39 25.52
C PHE A 191 22.51 -10.02 25.62
N ASP A 192 22.72 -10.73 26.71
CA ASP A 192 23.86 -11.61 26.91
C ASP A 192 23.68 -12.84 26.01
N LEU A 193 24.62 -13.12 25.10
CA LEU A 193 24.50 -14.26 24.19
C LEU A 193 24.57 -15.62 24.88
N ALA A 194 25.31 -15.72 25.99
CA ALA A 194 25.54 -16.99 26.68
C ALA A 194 24.33 -17.44 27.50
N THR A 195 23.47 -16.51 27.90
CA THR A 195 22.30 -16.77 28.74
C THR A 195 20.97 -16.37 28.11
N GLY A 196 21.00 -15.49 27.11
CA GLY A 196 19.82 -14.83 26.56
C GLY A 196 19.17 -13.82 27.51
N ASN A 197 19.79 -13.45 28.62
CA ASN A 197 19.23 -12.48 29.56
C ASN A 197 19.41 -11.05 29.04
N ILE A 198 18.43 -10.18 29.34
CA ILE A 198 18.56 -8.73 29.07
C ILE A 198 19.63 -8.16 30.01
N LEU A 199 20.69 -7.60 29.42
CA LEU A 199 21.76 -6.86 30.09
C LEU A 199 21.38 -5.39 30.32
N ALA A 200 20.75 -4.76 29.32
CA ALA A 200 20.35 -3.36 29.37
C ALA A 200 19.07 -3.12 28.56
N THR A 201 18.31 -2.11 28.99
CA THR A 201 17.15 -1.57 28.28
C THR A 201 17.35 -0.07 28.10
N GLU A 202 17.29 0.39 26.86
CA GLU A 202 17.63 1.74 26.43
C GLU A 202 16.56 2.27 25.46
N THR A 203 16.80 3.45 24.90
CA THR A 203 15.95 4.03 23.86
C THR A 203 16.80 4.35 22.64
N ASP A 204 16.37 3.91 21.46
CA ASP A 204 16.93 4.36 20.18
C ASP A 204 16.06 5.51 19.63
N PRO A 205 16.47 6.78 19.79
CA PRO A 205 15.67 7.91 19.31
C PRO A 205 15.56 7.97 17.78
N GLY A 206 16.48 7.32 17.05
CA GLY A 206 16.45 7.20 15.59
C GLY A 206 15.56 6.07 15.10
N ALA A 207 15.01 5.24 15.99
CA ALA A 207 14.03 4.23 15.64
C ALA A 207 12.73 4.89 15.14
N ARG A 208 12.29 4.51 13.94
CA ARG A 208 11.07 5.00 13.30
C ARG A 208 10.29 3.85 12.68
N SER A 209 9.01 3.81 12.99
CA SER A 209 8.02 2.98 12.31
C SER A 209 7.76 3.44 10.87
N ARG A 210 7.12 2.59 10.06
CA ARG A 210 6.74 2.94 8.69
C ARG A 210 5.76 4.10 8.67
N ARG A 211 4.77 4.13 9.58
CA ARG A 211 3.86 5.27 9.74
C ARG A 211 4.59 6.55 10.09
N GLU A 212 5.54 6.54 11.03
CA GLU A 212 6.32 7.75 11.38
C GLU A 212 7.15 8.27 10.20
N ILE A 213 7.62 7.37 9.32
CA ILE A 213 8.32 7.74 8.09
C ILE A 213 7.33 8.41 7.13
N TRP A 214 6.22 7.73 6.81
CA TRP A 214 5.18 8.25 5.92
C TRP A 214 4.53 9.54 6.42
N ASP A 215 4.32 9.70 7.72
CA ASP A 215 3.77 10.92 8.31
C ASP A 215 4.71 12.11 8.11
N ALA A 216 6.02 11.88 8.27
CA ALA A 216 7.01 12.93 8.02
C ALA A 216 7.15 13.25 6.54
N GLU A 217 7.12 12.23 5.67
CA GLU A 217 7.13 12.40 4.21
C GLU A 217 5.91 13.19 3.75
N ARG A 218 4.70 12.76 4.12
CA ARG A 218 3.45 13.47 3.81
C ARG A 218 3.44 14.91 4.32
N LYS A 219 3.97 15.14 5.53
CA LYS A 219 4.11 16.50 6.06
C LYS A 219 5.07 17.35 5.22
N ALA A 220 6.21 16.80 4.81
CA ALA A 220 7.16 17.50 3.95
C ALA A 220 6.58 17.77 2.55
N GLU A 221 5.82 16.81 1.99
CA GLU A 221 5.08 16.95 0.73
C GLU A 221 4.00 18.02 0.84
N GLN A 222 3.26 18.09 1.95
CA GLN A 222 2.28 19.13 2.24
C GLN A 222 2.95 20.51 2.33
N GLU A 223 4.02 20.65 3.12
CA GLU A 223 4.77 21.91 3.26
C GLU A 223 5.31 22.40 1.90
N ARG A 224 5.83 21.48 1.07
CA ARG A 224 6.28 21.74 -0.30
C ARG A 224 5.13 22.19 -1.19
N GLY A 225 4.01 21.48 -1.17
CA GLY A 225 2.81 21.79 -1.95
C GLY A 225 2.22 23.16 -1.60
N GLU A 226 2.13 23.48 -0.30
CA GLU A 226 1.69 24.79 0.17
C GLU A 226 2.65 25.91 -0.25
N ALA A 227 3.96 25.69 -0.18
CA ALA A 227 4.96 26.67 -0.60
C ALA A 227 4.82 26.99 -2.10
N LEU A 228 4.66 25.97 -2.93
CA LEU A 228 4.40 26.11 -4.38
C LEU A 228 3.08 26.82 -4.65
N TYR A 229 2.01 26.44 -3.95
CA TYR A 229 0.71 27.08 -4.11
C TYR A 229 0.77 28.58 -3.77
N ARG A 230 1.47 28.96 -2.69
CA ARG A 230 1.60 30.36 -2.26
C ARG A 230 2.25 31.26 -3.30
N THR A 231 3.22 30.76 -4.05
CA THR A 231 3.96 31.51 -5.08
C THR A 231 3.39 31.34 -6.48
N TRP A 232 2.38 30.47 -6.64
CA TRP A 232 1.79 30.18 -7.93
C TRP A 232 1.09 31.40 -8.55
N PRO A 233 1.48 31.86 -9.76
CA PRO A 233 0.92 33.07 -10.36
C PRO A 233 -0.59 33.04 -10.60
N ARG A 234 -1.19 31.84 -10.73
CA ARG A 234 -2.63 31.66 -10.96
C ARG A 234 -3.44 31.44 -9.68
N ARG A 235 -2.80 31.40 -8.50
CA ARG A 235 -3.45 31.19 -7.21
C ARG A 235 -4.65 32.12 -7.01
N ALA A 236 -4.45 33.43 -7.17
CA ALA A 236 -5.50 34.42 -6.93
C ALA A 236 -6.74 34.23 -7.83
N VAL A 237 -6.56 33.71 -9.05
CA VAL A 237 -7.68 33.42 -9.96
C VAL A 237 -8.41 32.16 -9.49
N TYR A 238 -7.70 31.12 -9.08
CA TYR A 238 -8.31 29.91 -8.53
C TYR A 238 -9.04 30.16 -7.21
N GLU A 239 -8.45 30.96 -6.30
CA GLU A 239 -9.05 31.33 -5.02
C GLU A 239 -10.33 32.17 -5.15
N GLN A 240 -10.62 32.77 -6.31
CA GLN A 240 -11.93 33.41 -6.54
C GLN A 240 -13.06 32.40 -6.66
N HIS A 241 -12.75 31.19 -7.14
CA HIS A 241 -13.72 30.15 -7.46
C HIS A 241 -13.70 28.98 -6.48
N PHE A 242 -12.55 28.70 -5.86
CA PHE A 242 -12.34 27.52 -5.03
C PHE A 242 -11.63 27.84 -3.71
N THR A 243 -11.83 26.97 -2.73
CA THR A 243 -10.99 26.85 -1.53
C THR A 243 -10.16 25.58 -1.68
N ALA A 244 -8.84 25.71 -1.66
CA ALA A 244 -7.93 24.57 -1.73
C ALA A 244 -7.66 23.99 -0.33
N SER A 245 -7.67 22.67 -0.22
CA SER A 245 -7.34 21.89 0.98
C SER A 245 -6.58 20.62 0.59
N GLU A 246 -5.96 19.94 1.57
CA GLU A 246 -5.17 18.72 1.32
C GLU A 246 -4.13 18.95 0.22
N ILE A 247 -3.43 20.09 0.30
CA ILE A 247 -2.44 20.47 -0.70
C ILE A 247 -1.16 19.68 -0.46
N SER A 248 -0.68 18.98 -1.47
CA SER A 248 0.65 18.34 -1.46
C SER A 248 1.38 18.55 -2.79
N ALA A 249 2.67 18.28 -2.74
CA ALA A 249 3.47 18.07 -3.94
C ALA A 249 4.37 16.88 -3.68
N ASP A 250 4.29 15.87 -4.53
CA ASP A 250 4.92 14.57 -4.36
C ASP A 250 5.74 14.18 -5.62
N ASP A 251 6.74 13.32 -5.44
CA ASP A 251 7.57 12.81 -6.55
C ASP A 251 7.08 11.43 -7.05
N TRP A 252 5.89 10.99 -6.60
CA TRP A 252 5.39 9.65 -6.82
C TRP A 252 4.50 9.59 -8.06
N TYR A 253 4.20 8.35 -8.46
CA TYR A 253 3.26 8.09 -9.55
C TYR A 253 1.83 8.18 -9.03
N THR A 254 1.08 9.20 -9.48
CA THR A 254 -0.38 9.21 -9.32
C THR A 254 -1.01 8.25 -10.33
N SER A 255 -1.73 7.24 -9.84
CA SER A 255 -2.37 6.27 -10.72
C SER A 255 -3.48 6.92 -11.57
N GLY A 256 -3.47 6.62 -12.86
CA GLY A 256 -4.54 7.01 -13.77
C GLY A 256 -4.44 8.41 -14.35
N VAL A 257 -3.46 9.25 -13.99
CA VAL A 257 -3.22 10.51 -14.72
C VAL A 257 -2.48 10.23 -16.04
N TRP A 258 -2.58 11.15 -17.01
CA TRP A 258 -2.01 10.99 -18.35
C TRP A 258 -0.50 11.27 -18.45
N PHE A 259 0.10 11.82 -17.40
CA PHE A 259 1.51 12.20 -17.36
C PHE A 259 2.29 11.42 -16.29
N HIS A 260 3.62 11.54 -16.30
CA HIS A 260 4.51 10.93 -15.33
C HIS A 260 5.42 11.99 -14.68
N GLY A 261 5.82 11.76 -13.43
CA GLY A 261 6.76 12.60 -12.70
C GLY A 261 6.12 13.36 -11.55
N THR A 262 6.86 14.33 -11.01
CA THR A 262 6.44 15.16 -9.88
C THR A 262 5.14 15.90 -10.20
N ASN A 263 4.23 15.91 -9.23
CA ASN A 263 2.94 16.56 -9.35
C ASN A 263 2.63 17.42 -8.11
N TRP A 264 1.70 18.35 -8.29
CA TRP A 264 1.05 19.10 -7.24
C TRP A 264 -0.40 18.68 -7.21
N ASP A 265 -0.92 18.37 -6.03
CA ASP A 265 -2.28 17.89 -5.86
C ASP A 265 -3.01 18.66 -4.76
N ALA A 266 -4.33 18.78 -4.91
CA ALA A 266 -5.20 19.38 -3.92
C ALA A 266 -6.67 19.00 -4.14
N ASN A 267 -7.43 19.07 -3.05
CA ASN A 267 -8.89 19.14 -3.11
C ASN A 267 -9.33 20.60 -3.27
N LEU A 268 -10.06 20.90 -4.34
CA LEU A 268 -10.63 22.22 -4.60
C LEU A 268 -12.14 22.19 -4.33
N THR A 269 -12.57 22.83 -3.26
CA THR A 269 -14.00 22.97 -2.92
C THR A 269 -14.57 24.22 -3.62
N PRO A 270 -15.59 24.12 -4.48
CA PRO A 270 -16.19 25.29 -5.13
C PRO A 270 -16.79 26.25 -4.10
N LYS A 271 -16.56 27.55 -4.28
CA LYS A 271 -17.22 28.61 -3.51
C LYS A 271 -18.65 28.85 -3.94
N LYS A 272 -18.96 28.53 -5.20
CA LYS A 272 -20.31 28.52 -5.72
C LYS A 272 -21.07 27.34 -5.12
N ASP A 273 -22.21 27.64 -4.49
CA ASP A 273 -23.12 26.62 -3.98
C ASP A 273 -23.85 25.94 -5.15
N TYR A 274 -23.64 24.63 -5.27
CA TYR A 274 -24.31 23.77 -6.25
C TYR A 274 -25.52 23.01 -5.64
N GLY A 275 -25.86 23.29 -4.39
CA GLY A 275 -26.92 22.62 -3.63
C GLY A 275 -26.58 21.19 -3.21
N ARG A 276 -25.33 20.77 -3.39
CA ARG A 276 -24.78 19.43 -3.11
C ARG A 276 -23.32 19.55 -2.72
N ASP A 277 -22.82 18.58 -1.95
CA ASP A 277 -21.39 18.45 -1.67
C ASP A 277 -20.65 18.28 -2.99
N SER A 278 -19.75 19.21 -3.27
CA SER A 278 -19.06 19.30 -4.56
C SER A 278 -17.57 19.49 -4.30
N MET A 279 -16.72 18.72 -4.97
CA MET A 279 -15.27 18.80 -4.81
C MET A 279 -14.54 18.49 -6.12
N VAL A 280 -13.35 19.05 -6.29
CA VAL A 280 -12.46 18.71 -7.40
C VAL A 280 -11.20 18.08 -6.83
N GLU A 281 -10.89 16.86 -7.25
CA GLU A 281 -9.60 16.21 -7.03
C GLU A 281 -8.66 16.66 -8.17
N ALA A 282 -7.77 17.59 -7.87
CA ALA A 282 -6.88 18.21 -8.86
C ALA A 282 -5.46 17.65 -8.76
N VAL A 283 -4.89 17.22 -9.89
CA VAL A 283 -3.50 16.75 -9.99
C VAL A 283 -2.80 17.43 -11.15
N PHE A 284 -1.91 18.38 -10.85
CA PHE A 284 -1.23 19.22 -11.83
C PHE A 284 0.24 18.82 -11.98
N PRO A 285 0.77 18.67 -13.20
CA PRO A 285 2.19 18.40 -13.39
C PRO A 285 3.03 19.57 -12.88
N LEU A 286 4.20 19.26 -12.30
CA LEU A 286 5.23 20.25 -12.04
C LEU A 286 6.23 20.30 -13.19
N SER A 287 6.53 21.50 -13.68
CA SER A 287 7.58 21.72 -14.67
C SER A 287 8.95 21.33 -14.11
N LYS A 288 9.97 21.18 -14.96
CA LYS A 288 11.36 20.96 -14.50
C LYS A 288 11.90 22.08 -13.60
N LYS A 289 11.25 23.26 -13.60
CA LYS A 289 11.60 24.39 -12.73
C LYS A 289 10.82 24.40 -11.41
N GLY A 290 9.91 23.43 -11.22
CA GLY A 290 9.00 23.37 -10.06
C GLY A 290 7.75 24.23 -10.21
N ASP A 291 7.45 24.74 -11.41
CA ASP A 291 6.23 25.54 -11.63
C ASP A 291 5.00 24.62 -11.80
N ILE A 292 3.87 24.96 -11.19
CA ILE A 292 2.59 24.26 -11.40
C ILE A 292 2.08 24.54 -12.82
N GLU A 293 2.06 23.50 -13.66
CA GLU A 293 1.62 23.57 -15.06
C GLU A 293 0.12 23.31 -15.19
N VAL A 294 -0.64 24.39 -15.35
CA VAL A 294 -2.09 24.32 -15.61
C VAL A 294 -2.45 25.15 -16.84
N THR A 295 -3.31 24.60 -17.70
CA THR A 295 -3.96 25.33 -18.80
C THR A 295 -5.47 25.37 -18.68
N ILE A 296 -6.08 24.49 -17.88
CA ILE A 296 -7.51 24.61 -17.55
C ILE A 296 -7.76 25.84 -16.67
N THR A 297 -8.88 26.50 -16.92
CA THR A 297 -9.33 27.67 -16.19
C THR A 297 -10.36 27.29 -15.13
N PRO A 298 -10.48 28.05 -14.03
CA PRO A 298 -11.55 27.87 -13.05
C PRO A 298 -12.95 27.87 -13.66
N GLN A 299 -13.17 28.69 -14.69
CA GLN A 299 -14.44 28.78 -15.41
C GLN A 299 -14.76 27.51 -16.18
N GLU A 300 -13.78 26.90 -16.87
CA GLU A 300 -13.96 25.60 -17.53
C GLU A 300 -14.39 24.51 -16.52
N ILE A 301 -13.85 24.54 -15.29
CA ILE A 301 -14.20 23.60 -14.22
C ILE A 301 -15.63 23.85 -13.72
N GLU A 302 -16.04 25.10 -13.48
CA GLU A 302 -17.40 25.45 -13.05
C GLU A 302 -18.46 25.13 -14.12
N GLU A 303 -18.13 25.37 -15.40
CA GLU A 303 -18.96 24.99 -16.53
C GLU A 303 -19.13 23.47 -16.60
N ALA A 304 -18.06 22.71 -16.39
CA ALA A 304 -18.12 21.25 -16.31
C ALA A 304 -19.06 20.78 -15.18
N PHE A 305 -18.90 21.29 -13.95
CA PHE A 305 -19.83 20.98 -12.85
C PHE A 305 -21.29 21.29 -13.20
N SER A 306 -21.52 22.49 -13.74
CA SER A 306 -22.86 22.94 -14.10
C SER A 306 -23.47 22.05 -15.18
N SER A 307 -22.68 21.56 -16.14
CA SER A 307 -23.13 20.61 -17.16
C SER A 307 -23.38 19.22 -16.59
N VAL A 308 -22.51 18.72 -15.71
CA VAL A 308 -22.68 17.42 -15.06
C VAL A 308 -23.95 17.39 -14.21
N LEU A 309 -24.16 18.37 -13.35
CA LEU A 309 -25.31 18.43 -12.44
C LEU A 309 -26.66 18.61 -13.17
N ARG A 310 -26.65 19.17 -14.39
CA ARG A 310 -27.85 19.32 -15.22
C ARG A 310 -28.22 18.05 -15.97
N HIS A 311 -27.32 17.08 -16.07
CA HIS A 311 -27.57 15.89 -16.86
C HIS A 311 -28.62 14.97 -16.19
N PRO A 312 -29.64 14.47 -16.92
CA PRO A 312 -30.73 13.68 -16.33
C PRO A 312 -30.26 12.43 -15.56
N PHE A 313 -29.23 11.74 -16.05
CA PHE A 313 -28.60 10.61 -15.35
C PHE A 313 -28.12 10.98 -13.93
N VAL A 314 -27.45 12.12 -13.79
CA VAL A 314 -26.91 12.59 -12.51
C VAL A 314 -28.04 13.01 -11.57
N ALA A 315 -29.02 13.74 -12.11
CA ALA A 315 -30.20 14.14 -11.36
C ALA A 315 -30.95 12.94 -10.77
N GLU A 316 -31.07 11.84 -11.52
CA GLU A 316 -31.72 10.62 -11.05
C GLU A 316 -30.95 9.97 -9.89
N ARG A 317 -29.62 9.91 -9.96
CA ARG A 317 -28.79 9.40 -8.86
C ARG A 317 -29.00 10.18 -7.55
N PHE A 318 -29.12 11.50 -7.63
CA PHE A 318 -29.44 12.33 -6.46
C PHE A 318 -30.85 12.10 -5.90
N LYS A 319 -31.83 11.70 -6.73
CA LYS A 319 -33.15 11.26 -6.21
C LYS A 319 -33.05 9.94 -5.45
N HIS A 320 -32.05 9.11 -5.78
CA HIS A 320 -31.78 7.83 -5.14
C HIS A 320 -30.75 7.90 -4.01
N GLY A 321 -30.48 9.09 -3.46
CA GLY A 321 -29.68 9.23 -2.24
C GLY A 321 -28.18 9.41 -2.46
N ALA A 322 -27.74 9.79 -3.66
CA ALA A 322 -26.39 10.33 -3.81
C ALA A 322 -26.16 11.53 -2.89
N THR A 323 -24.96 11.59 -2.29
CA THR A 323 -24.60 12.58 -1.27
C THR A 323 -23.76 13.72 -1.84
N GLY A 324 -22.91 13.43 -2.82
CA GLY A 324 -21.99 14.41 -3.38
C GLY A 324 -21.55 14.09 -4.80
N ILE A 325 -20.78 15.01 -5.36
CA ILE A 325 -20.16 14.84 -6.67
C ILE A 325 -18.73 15.37 -6.68
N ARG A 326 -17.84 14.60 -7.30
CA ARG A 326 -16.43 14.93 -7.45
C ARG A 326 -16.06 15.02 -8.92
N LEU A 327 -15.24 16.01 -9.29
CA LEU A 327 -14.55 16.02 -10.58
C LEU A 327 -13.10 15.62 -10.37
N ARG A 328 -12.55 14.86 -11.31
CA ARG A 328 -11.11 14.54 -11.37
C ARG A 328 -10.48 15.30 -12.50
N ILE A 329 -9.54 16.19 -12.22
CA ILE A 329 -8.91 17.04 -13.24
C ILE A 329 -7.39 16.91 -13.23
N THR A 330 -6.78 17.14 -14.39
CA THR A 330 -5.33 17.30 -14.54
C THR A 330 -5.00 18.65 -15.15
N GLY A 331 -3.71 19.02 -15.19
CA GLY A 331 -3.23 20.36 -15.58
C GLY A 331 -3.90 20.95 -16.84
N ASP A 332 -4.18 20.15 -17.85
CA ASP A 332 -4.76 20.58 -19.14
C ASP A 332 -6.06 19.87 -19.55
N ARG A 333 -6.59 18.99 -18.69
CA ARG A 333 -7.77 18.16 -18.97
C ARG A 333 -8.72 18.09 -17.78
N LEU A 334 -10.01 17.93 -18.07
CA LEU A 334 -11.03 17.74 -17.05
C LEU A 334 -11.18 16.26 -16.62
N HIS A 335 -10.17 15.42 -16.86
CA HIS A 335 -10.15 14.00 -16.49
C HIS A 335 -8.73 13.53 -16.15
N TRP A 336 -8.63 12.41 -15.41
CA TRP A 336 -7.35 11.74 -15.16
C TRP A 336 -7.05 10.71 -16.26
N ASN A 337 -7.93 9.71 -16.42
CA ASN A 337 -7.62 8.48 -17.16
C ASN A 337 -7.94 8.57 -18.66
N THR A 338 -7.05 9.25 -19.39
CA THR A 338 -7.12 9.39 -20.85
C THR A 338 -7.24 8.03 -21.58
N PRO A 339 -6.42 7.00 -21.28
CA PRO A 339 -6.53 5.71 -21.97
C PRO A 339 -7.88 5.02 -21.81
N GLU A 340 -8.51 5.12 -20.64
CA GLU A 340 -9.86 4.59 -20.41
C GLU A 340 -10.91 5.34 -21.22
N LEU A 341 -10.89 6.67 -21.19
CA LEU A 341 -11.81 7.48 -21.97
C LEU A 341 -11.71 7.19 -23.48
N GLU A 342 -10.49 7.09 -24.02
CA GLU A 342 -10.26 6.71 -25.41
C GLU A 342 -10.81 5.32 -25.74
N LYS A 343 -10.60 4.35 -24.84
CA LYS A 343 -11.13 3.00 -24.96
C LYS A 343 -12.66 3.01 -24.99
N TRP A 344 -13.30 3.71 -24.06
CA TRP A 344 -14.76 3.82 -23.97
C TRP A 344 -15.36 4.52 -25.20
N LEU A 345 -14.74 5.59 -25.68
CA LEU A 345 -15.14 6.29 -26.90
C LEU A 345 -14.98 5.41 -28.13
N LYS A 346 -13.87 4.67 -28.26
CA LYS A 346 -13.67 3.72 -29.37
C LYS A 346 -14.71 2.59 -29.35
N GLN A 347 -15.00 2.05 -28.17
CA GLN A 347 -15.98 0.98 -28.01
C GLN A 347 -17.39 1.44 -28.40
N THR A 348 -17.79 2.64 -28.01
CA THR A 348 -19.14 3.17 -28.27
C THR A 348 -19.28 3.79 -29.68
N ARG A 349 -18.29 4.56 -30.16
CA ARG A 349 -18.33 5.27 -31.45
C ARG A 349 -17.69 4.54 -32.62
N GLY A 350 -16.85 3.53 -32.35
CA GLY A 350 -16.16 2.74 -33.39
C GLY A 350 -14.85 3.33 -33.90
N ALA A 351 -14.47 4.52 -33.44
CA ALA A 351 -13.19 5.16 -33.76
C ALA A 351 -12.59 5.80 -32.50
N ALA A 352 -11.25 5.87 -32.45
CA ALA A 352 -10.57 6.61 -31.39
C ALA A 352 -10.88 8.10 -31.52
N PRO A 353 -11.10 8.81 -30.40
CA PRO A 353 -11.34 10.25 -30.43
C PRO A 353 -10.09 11.01 -30.85
N LYS A 354 -10.27 12.24 -31.34
CA LYS A 354 -9.15 13.16 -31.56
C LYS A 354 -8.74 13.81 -30.25
N GLU A 355 -7.46 14.12 -30.10
CA GLU A 355 -6.91 14.79 -28.92
C GLU A 355 -7.68 16.08 -28.53
N ALA A 356 -8.03 16.91 -29.52
CA ALA A 356 -8.82 18.12 -29.28
C ALA A 356 -10.23 17.87 -28.73
N GLU A 357 -10.80 16.67 -28.97
CA GLU A 357 -12.11 16.28 -28.43
C GLU A 357 -12.01 15.88 -26.96
N LEU A 358 -10.89 15.23 -26.56
CA LEU A 358 -10.67 14.73 -25.20
C LEU A 358 -10.71 15.85 -24.16
N ARG A 359 -10.19 17.03 -24.49
CA ARG A 359 -10.19 18.21 -23.59
C ARG A 359 -11.59 18.59 -23.08
N HIS A 360 -12.65 18.25 -23.81
CA HIS A 360 -14.03 18.59 -23.45
C HIS A 360 -14.72 17.54 -22.58
N TRP A 361 -14.10 16.39 -22.33
CA TRP A 361 -14.64 15.37 -21.46
C TRP A 361 -14.17 15.58 -20.02
N ALA A 362 -15.15 15.70 -19.13
CA ALA A 362 -14.97 15.78 -17.70
C ALA A 362 -15.20 14.41 -17.05
N GLN A 363 -14.25 13.94 -16.24
CA GLN A 363 -14.45 12.77 -15.39
C GLN A 363 -15.14 13.20 -14.11
N ALA A 364 -16.26 12.56 -13.80
CA ALA A 364 -17.05 12.84 -12.62
C ALA A 364 -17.33 11.54 -11.84
N ILE A 365 -17.41 11.67 -10.53
CA ILE A 365 -17.74 10.60 -9.60
C ILE A 365 -18.92 11.06 -8.76
N ILE A 366 -20.01 10.28 -8.76
CA ILE A 366 -21.13 10.50 -7.84
C ILE A 366 -20.90 9.63 -6.60
N ASP A 367 -20.87 10.29 -5.45
CA ASP A 367 -20.77 9.61 -4.16
C ASP A 367 -22.18 9.19 -3.72
N GLU A 368 -22.35 7.91 -3.43
CA GLU A 368 -23.62 7.38 -2.95
C GLU A 368 -23.58 7.18 -1.45
N LYS A 369 -24.73 7.36 -0.78
CA LYS A 369 -24.83 7.07 0.64
C LYS A 369 -24.43 5.62 0.85
N GLU A 370 -23.49 5.41 1.76
CA GLU A 370 -23.06 4.10 2.18
C GLU A 370 -24.29 3.26 2.55
N GLN A 371 -24.57 2.23 1.73
CA GLN A 371 -25.55 1.24 2.11
C GLN A 371 -24.90 0.41 3.20
N LEU A 372 -25.24 0.69 4.46
CA LEU A 372 -24.97 -0.19 5.59
C LEU A 372 -25.70 -1.51 5.32
N THR A 373 -25.10 -2.41 4.54
CA THR A 373 -25.68 -3.70 4.16
C THR A 373 -25.67 -4.71 5.30
N HIS A 374 -25.12 -4.35 6.46
CA HIS A 374 -25.15 -5.17 7.67
C HIS A 374 -25.62 -4.36 8.87
N PRO A 375 -26.88 -4.53 9.32
CA PRO A 375 -27.34 -3.97 10.58
C PRO A 375 -26.63 -4.67 11.75
N GLU A 376 -25.95 -3.87 12.58
CA GLU A 376 -25.60 -4.17 13.97
C GLU A 376 -24.85 -5.49 14.23
N VAL A 377 -23.66 -5.66 13.65
CA VAL A 377 -22.65 -6.48 14.35
C VAL A 377 -22.14 -5.64 15.52
N PRO A 378 -22.21 -6.11 16.79
CA PRO A 378 -21.68 -5.38 17.93
C PRO A 378 -20.23 -5.00 17.66
N GLN A 379 -19.92 -3.71 17.68
CA GLN A 379 -18.56 -3.24 17.55
C GLN A 379 -17.83 -3.58 18.84
N ASP A 380 -17.01 -4.62 18.81
CA ASP A 380 -15.97 -4.79 19.80
C ASP A 380 -14.94 -3.65 19.56
N PRO A 381 -14.62 -2.84 20.59
CA PRO A 381 -13.75 -1.67 20.46
C PRO A 381 -12.33 -2.01 19.99
N PHE A 382 -11.96 -3.28 19.92
CA PHE A 382 -10.67 -3.76 19.43
C PHE A 382 -10.76 -4.47 18.07
N SER A 383 -11.95 -4.71 17.54
CA SER A 383 -12.07 -5.24 16.17
C SER A 383 -11.58 -4.20 15.19
N LEU A 384 -10.63 -4.57 14.33
CA LEU A 384 -10.29 -3.75 13.16
C LEU A 384 -11.59 -3.45 12.40
N PRO A 385 -11.79 -2.20 11.94
CA PRO A 385 -12.95 -1.87 11.10
C PRO A 385 -13.07 -2.93 10.00
N PRO A 386 -14.28 -3.44 9.69
CA PRO A 386 -14.45 -4.50 8.70
C PRO A 386 -13.71 -4.12 7.41
N ALA A 387 -12.85 -5.01 6.94
CA ALA A 387 -11.78 -4.76 5.97
C ALA A 387 -12.24 -4.34 4.55
N SER A 388 -13.50 -3.95 4.34
CA SER A 388 -13.93 -3.34 3.10
C SER A 388 -15.19 -2.50 3.30
N PHE A 389 -15.02 -1.32 3.89
CA PHE A 389 -15.93 -0.20 3.62
C PHE A 389 -15.77 0.17 2.15
N ARG A 390 -16.58 -0.44 1.28
CA ARG A 390 -16.66 0.00 -0.12
C ARG A 390 -17.61 1.18 -0.15
N SER A 391 -17.05 2.39 -0.24
CA SER A 391 -17.85 3.52 -0.70
C SER A 391 -18.44 3.15 -2.07
N SER A 392 -19.77 3.11 -2.15
CA SER A 392 -20.46 2.97 -3.43
C SER A 392 -20.33 4.30 -4.16
N PHE A 393 -19.68 4.28 -5.31
CA PHE A 393 -19.56 5.46 -6.16
C PHE A 393 -19.79 5.06 -7.62
N THR A 394 -20.31 5.98 -8.42
CA THR A 394 -20.43 5.80 -9.87
C THR A 394 -19.46 6.75 -10.58
N SER A 395 -18.47 6.22 -11.29
CA SER A 395 -17.57 7.01 -12.15
C SER A 395 -18.09 7.06 -13.58
N PHE A 396 -18.02 8.23 -14.21
CA PHE A 396 -18.46 8.45 -15.59
C PHE A 396 -17.69 9.61 -16.23
N TYR A 397 -17.82 9.74 -17.55
CA TYR A 397 -17.30 10.90 -18.30
C TYR A 397 -18.47 11.65 -18.93
N LEU A 398 -18.43 12.99 -18.88
CA LEU A 398 -19.40 13.85 -19.53
C LEU A 398 -18.69 14.85 -20.45
N ASN A 399 -19.13 14.94 -21.70
CA ASN A 399 -18.66 15.96 -22.60
C ASN A 399 -19.32 17.30 -22.26
N ALA A 400 -18.56 18.24 -21.71
CA ALA A 400 -19.08 19.52 -21.22
C ALA A 400 -19.67 20.41 -22.35
N LYS A 401 -19.33 20.15 -23.62
CA LYS A 401 -19.87 20.88 -24.77
C LYS A 401 -21.14 20.25 -25.34
N THR A 402 -21.15 18.93 -25.52
CA THR A 402 -22.27 18.23 -26.18
C THR A 402 -23.32 17.72 -25.20
N GLY A 403 -22.97 17.57 -23.92
CA GLY A 403 -23.80 16.94 -22.90
C GLY A 403 -23.84 15.42 -22.96
N GLU A 404 -23.09 14.79 -23.88
CA GLU A 404 -23.01 13.33 -23.95
C GLU A 404 -22.34 12.74 -22.70
N LEU A 405 -22.77 11.56 -22.27
CA LEU A 405 -22.28 10.89 -21.06
C LEU A 405 -21.89 9.44 -21.33
N LEU A 406 -20.72 9.03 -20.84
CA LEU A 406 -20.22 7.66 -20.87
C LEU A 406 -20.11 7.09 -19.45
N TYR A 407 -20.66 5.90 -19.22
CA TYR A 407 -20.52 5.19 -17.95
C TYR A 407 -20.47 3.67 -18.19
N GLU A 408 -20.01 2.90 -17.20
CA GLU A 408 -20.13 1.45 -17.18
C GLU A 408 -21.44 1.03 -16.52
N ASP A 409 -22.22 0.19 -17.20
CA ASP A 409 -23.50 -0.30 -16.68
C ASP A 409 -23.29 -1.49 -15.75
N GLU A 410 -23.13 -1.19 -14.46
CA GLU A 410 -22.94 -2.18 -13.40
C GLU A 410 -24.17 -3.08 -13.16
N SER A 411 -25.32 -2.79 -13.78
CA SER A 411 -26.49 -3.68 -13.73
C SER A 411 -26.35 -4.91 -14.62
N ALA A 412 -25.44 -4.87 -15.60
CA ALA A 412 -25.13 -6.00 -16.47
C ALA A 412 -24.05 -6.92 -15.86
N PRO A 413 -23.98 -8.20 -16.29
CA PRO A 413 -22.88 -9.06 -15.88
C PRO A 413 -21.52 -8.51 -16.31
N PHE A 414 -20.54 -8.63 -15.42
CA PHE A 414 -19.17 -8.26 -15.71
C PHE A 414 -18.59 -9.12 -16.87
N PRO A 415 -17.77 -8.56 -17.79
CA PRO A 415 -17.32 -7.17 -17.86
C PRO A 415 -18.46 -6.21 -18.21
N TYR A 416 -18.57 -5.12 -17.42
CA TYR A 416 -19.65 -4.14 -17.56
C TYR A 416 -19.59 -3.46 -18.94
N PRO A 417 -20.70 -3.36 -19.68
CA PRO A 417 -20.71 -2.67 -20.95
C PRO A 417 -20.67 -1.17 -20.73
N THR A 418 -19.79 -0.48 -21.44
CA THR A 418 -19.81 0.98 -21.56
C THR A 418 -21.05 1.42 -22.34
N VAL A 419 -21.79 2.37 -21.79
CA VAL A 419 -23.00 2.95 -22.38
C VAL A 419 -22.76 4.44 -22.67
N LEU A 420 -23.17 4.89 -23.85
CA LEU A 420 -23.17 6.29 -24.27
C LEU A 420 -24.60 6.83 -24.25
N LEU A 421 -24.83 7.89 -23.48
CA LEU A 421 -26.08 8.65 -23.43
C LEU A 421 -25.93 10.00 -24.16
N ASP A 422 -27.02 10.48 -24.74
CA ASP A 422 -27.14 11.86 -25.23
C ASP A 422 -27.38 12.85 -24.07
N ALA A 423 -27.39 14.15 -24.37
CA ALA A 423 -27.64 15.22 -23.39
C ALA A 423 -29.00 15.14 -22.69
N LYS A 424 -29.95 14.33 -23.20
CA LYS A 424 -31.27 14.10 -22.61
C LYS A 424 -31.30 12.80 -21.77
N GLY A 425 -30.17 12.10 -21.64
CA GLY A 425 -30.08 10.81 -20.96
C GLY A 425 -30.60 9.62 -21.78
N THR A 426 -30.82 9.80 -23.09
CA THR A 426 -31.25 8.72 -23.98
C THR A 426 -30.04 7.91 -24.44
N ARG A 427 -30.10 6.59 -24.33
CA ARG A 427 -29.03 5.71 -24.82
C ARG A 427 -28.85 5.85 -26.33
N ILE A 428 -27.64 6.23 -26.74
CA ILE A 428 -27.21 6.30 -28.15
C ILE A 428 -26.58 4.96 -28.57
N ALA A 429 -25.68 4.41 -27.75
CA ALA A 429 -24.90 3.22 -28.09
C ALA A 429 -24.43 2.47 -26.82
N SER A 430 -24.11 1.19 -26.97
CA SER A 430 -23.41 0.39 -25.97
C SER A 430 -22.33 -0.48 -26.61
N SER A 431 -21.26 -0.76 -25.87
CA SER A 431 -20.26 -1.73 -26.29
C SER A 431 -20.83 -3.16 -26.44
N ALA A 432 -21.96 -3.46 -25.80
CA ALA A 432 -22.68 -4.73 -25.96
C ALA A 432 -23.34 -4.86 -27.35
N ASP A 433 -23.75 -3.74 -27.98
CA ASP A 433 -24.48 -3.76 -29.26
C ASP A 433 -23.60 -4.28 -30.41
N LYS A 434 -22.28 -4.13 -30.31
CA LYS A 434 -21.33 -4.57 -31.34
C LYS A 434 -21.01 -6.06 -31.30
N LYS A 435 -21.11 -6.71 -30.14
CA LYS A 435 -20.82 -8.15 -30.01
C LYS A 435 -21.81 -9.05 -30.76
N HIS A 436 -22.97 -8.51 -31.15
CA HIS A 436 -23.99 -9.26 -31.90
C HIS A 436 -23.93 -9.00 -33.41
N ALA A 437 -23.06 -8.10 -33.87
CA ALA A 437 -22.91 -7.74 -35.29
C ALA A 437 -21.73 -8.44 -35.97
N GLU A 438 -20.82 -9.05 -35.19
CA GLU A 438 -19.72 -9.93 -35.63
C GLU A 438 -20.10 -11.40 -35.43
#